data_AF-A0A2G9HAH3-F1
#
_entry.id   AF-A0A2G9HAH3-F1
#
_cell.length_a   1.000
_cell.length_b   1.000
_cell.length_c   1.000
_cell.angle_alpha   90.00
_cell.angle_beta   90.00
_cell.angle_gamma   90.00
#
_symmetry.space_group_name_H-M   'P 1'
#
loop_
_entity.id
_entity.type
_entity.pdbx_description
1 polymer ?
#
loop_
_entity_poly.entity_id
_entity_poly.type
_entity_poly.pdbx_seq_one_letter_code
_entity_poly.pdbx_strand_id
1 'polypeptide(L)'
;MYEVLADLIPDIVALYSDEAGSCVRIECQDVLKRLGECTKATFLEFENAVASNVSANAFPGGGVHPLTRYVMNYIKTLIDYRKTLDDVLKDQDNKGSPISVSPETIEEENADGSSSCSPMVIHFRSLISILECNLGDKSKLYKDESLQHLFLMNNIHYMAEKVKNSELRTLLGDEWIRKHNWKFQQHAMNYERATWSSILALLRDEGIQNPGSNSISRTILKERLQSFYLAFEEVYKSQTGWSIPDGQLRDDLRISTSLKVIQAYRTFVGRHINHISEKHIKYTADDLEDYILDLFEGSQKSLHGGHKK
;
A
#
# COMPACT_ATOMS: atom_id res chain seq x y z
N MET A 1 -28.74 -2.09 -19.71
CA MET A 1 -29.08 -1.63 -21.09
C MET A 1 -28.41 -2.50 -22.12
N TYR A 2 -27.07 -2.57 -22.15
CA TYR A 2 -26.34 -3.43 -23.09
C TYR A 2 -26.82 -4.88 -23.06
N GLU A 3 -26.82 -5.53 -21.89
CA GLU A 3 -27.22 -6.94 -21.74
C GLU A 3 -28.64 -7.19 -22.25
N VAL A 4 -29.61 -6.39 -21.79
CA VAL A 4 -31.01 -6.49 -22.23
C VAL A 4 -31.14 -6.38 -23.76
N LEU A 5 -30.42 -5.45 -24.39
CA LEU A 5 -30.45 -5.33 -25.85
C LEU A 5 -29.76 -6.51 -26.52
N ALA A 6 -28.59 -6.95 -26.03
CA ALA A 6 -27.86 -8.09 -26.55
C ALA A 6 -28.69 -9.37 -26.53
N ASP A 7 -29.42 -9.61 -25.43
CA ASP A 7 -30.29 -10.77 -25.25
C ASP A 7 -31.50 -10.74 -26.20
N LEU A 8 -32.01 -9.55 -26.54
CA LEU A 8 -33.16 -9.37 -27.44
C LEU A 8 -32.78 -9.34 -28.92
N ILE A 9 -31.49 -9.17 -29.28
CA ILE A 9 -31.06 -9.13 -30.69
C ILE A 9 -31.55 -10.36 -31.49
N PRO A 10 -31.42 -11.61 -31.02
CA PRO A 10 -31.91 -12.77 -31.77
C PRO A 10 -33.40 -12.72 -32.07
N ASP A 11 -34.21 -12.29 -31.09
CA ASP A 11 -35.67 -12.18 -31.24
C ASP A 11 -36.04 -11.05 -32.21
N ILE A 12 -35.33 -9.92 -32.15
CA ILE A 12 -35.49 -8.80 -33.10
C ILE A 12 -35.15 -9.27 -34.52
N VAL A 13 -34.05 -10.00 -34.69
CA VAL A 13 -33.64 -10.56 -36.00
C VAL A 13 -34.69 -11.54 -36.53
N ALA A 14 -35.31 -12.35 -35.67
CA ALA A 14 -36.34 -13.30 -36.06
C ALA A 14 -37.69 -12.62 -36.42
N LEU A 15 -38.10 -11.61 -35.66
CA LEU A 15 -39.36 -10.88 -35.88
C LEU A 15 -39.32 -10.03 -37.14
N TYR A 16 -38.17 -9.43 -37.43
CA TYR A 16 -37.94 -8.57 -38.59
C TYR A 16 -37.08 -9.31 -39.61
N SER A 17 -37.45 -10.50 -40.06
CA SER A 17 -36.60 -11.32 -40.96
C SER A 17 -36.62 -10.90 -42.43
N ASP A 18 -37.57 -10.07 -42.83
CA ASP A 18 -37.76 -9.63 -44.21
C ASP A 18 -36.87 -8.42 -44.57
N GLU A 19 -36.90 -8.02 -45.84
CA GLU A 19 -36.13 -6.86 -46.32
C GLU A 19 -36.65 -5.55 -45.72
N ALA A 20 -37.96 -5.42 -45.48
CA ALA A 20 -38.54 -4.24 -44.87
C ALA A 20 -38.08 -4.05 -43.41
N GLY A 21 -37.83 -5.15 -42.69
CA GLY A 21 -37.26 -5.16 -41.35
C GLY A 21 -35.76 -4.87 -41.26
N SER A 22 -35.05 -4.77 -42.39
CA SER A 22 -33.58 -4.63 -42.43
C SER A 22 -33.07 -3.39 -41.69
N CYS A 23 -33.75 -2.25 -41.83
CA CYS A 23 -33.40 -1.01 -41.15
C CYS A 23 -33.46 -1.18 -39.62
N VAL A 24 -34.50 -1.84 -39.08
CA VAL A 24 -34.64 -2.06 -37.63
C VAL A 24 -33.51 -2.93 -37.09
N ARG A 25 -33.14 -4.01 -37.79
CA ARG A 25 -32.01 -4.87 -37.38
C ARG A 25 -30.69 -4.10 -37.33
N ILE A 26 -30.42 -3.27 -38.33
CA ILE A 26 -29.19 -2.46 -38.41
C ILE A 26 -29.15 -1.44 -37.27
N GLU A 27 -30.23 -0.70 -37.04
CA GLU A 27 -30.31 0.30 -35.97
C GLU A 27 -30.12 -0.33 -34.58
N CYS A 28 -30.74 -1.50 -34.32
CA CYS A 28 -30.54 -2.20 -33.05
C CYS A 28 -29.09 -2.67 -32.85
N GLN A 29 -28.43 -3.15 -33.91
CA GLN A 29 -27.00 -3.50 -33.85
C GLN A 29 -26.11 -2.28 -33.62
N ASP A 30 -26.41 -1.14 -34.26
CA ASP A 30 -25.67 0.11 -34.06
C ASP A 30 -25.82 0.61 -32.62
N VAL A 31 -27.03 0.61 -32.07
CA VAL A 31 -27.27 0.99 -30.66
C VAL A 31 -26.49 0.07 -29.71
N LEU A 32 -26.50 -1.25 -29.95
CA LEU A 32 -25.74 -2.19 -29.12
C LEU A 32 -24.23 -1.91 -29.19
N LYS A 33 -23.71 -1.66 -30.39
CA LYS A 33 -22.31 -1.29 -30.60
C LYS A 33 -21.95 -0.01 -29.85
N ARG A 34 -22.76 1.04 -30.00
CA ARG A 34 -22.56 2.35 -29.32
C ARG A 34 -22.65 2.25 -27.81
N LEU A 35 -23.50 1.38 -27.26
CA LEU A 35 -23.53 1.08 -25.82
C LEU A 35 -22.23 0.42 -25.35
N GLY A 36 -21.67 -0.49 -26.16
CA GLY A 36 -20.35 -1.09 -25.90
C GLY A 36 -19.23 -0.06 -25.94
N GLU A 37 -19.19 0.78 -26.97
CA GLU A 37 -18.22 1.88 -27.11
C GLU A 37 -18.32 2.88 -25.94
N CYS A 38 -19.54 3.24 -25.54
CA CYS A 38 -19.77 4.11 -24.38
C CYS A 38 -19.25 3.49 -23.08
N THR A 39 -19.42 2.17 -22.91
CA THR A 39 -18.86 1.44 -21.77
C THR A 39 -17.33 1.51 -21.78
N LYS A 40 -16.68 1.23 -22.91
CA LYS A 40 -15.22 1.37 -23.06
C LYS A 40 -14.72 2.78 -22.73
N ALA A 41 -15.38 3.80 -23.28
CA ALA A 41 -15.05 5.19 -23.02
C ALA A 41 -15.18 5.53 -21.52
N THR A 42 -16.23 5.04 -20.85
CA THR A 42 -16.43 5.24 -19.41
C THR A 42 -15.32 4.60 -18.58
N PHE A 43 -14.82 3.42 -18.95
CA PHE A 43 -13.67 2.80 -18.29
C PHE A 43 -12.40 3.64 -18.43
N LEU A 44 -12.11 4.12 -19.64
CA LEU A 44 -10.94 4.95 -19.91
C LEU A 44 -11.03 6.31 -19.18
N GLU A 45 -12.19 6.95 -19.18
CA GLU A 45 -12.44 8.17 -18.40
C GLU A 45 -12.23 7.94 -16.91
N PHE A 46 -12.66 6.78 -16.39
CA PHE A 46 -12.45 6.43 -15.00
C PHE A 46 -10.97 6.21 -14.66
N GLU A 47 -10.23 5.47 -15.49
CA GLU A 47 -8.78 5.31 -15.36
C GLU A 47 -8.07 6.67 -15.34
N ASN A 48 -8.41 7.57 -16.27
CA ASN A 48 -7.87 8.93 -16.34
C ASN A 48 -8.23 9.77 -15.11
N ALA A 49 -9.45 9.63 -14.58
CA ALA A 49 -9.89 10.32 -13.38
C ALA A 49 -9.13 9.85 -12.13
N VAL A 50 -8.82 8.55 -12.03
CA VAL A 50 -7.98 8.00 -10.96
C VAL A 50 -6.54 8.49 -11.10
N ALA A 51 -5.96 8.42 -12.31
CA ALA A 51 -4.60 8.88 -12.58
C ALA A 51 -4.42 10.37 -12.23
N SER A 52 -5.35 11.20 -12.66
CA SER A 52 -5.32 12.66 -12.51
C SER A 52 -5.85 13.14 -11.15
N ASN A 53 -6.19 12.22 -10.23
CA ASN A 53 -6.65 12.59 -8.90
C ASN A 53 -5.47 13.12 -8.08
N VAL A 54 -5.26 14.43 -8.08
CA VAL A 54 -4.20 15.09 -7.30
C VAL A 54 -4.70 15.49 -5.93
N SER A 55 -3.83 15.41 -4.92
CA SER A 55 -4.07 15.95 -3.57
C SER A 55 -3.14 17.13 -3.31
N ALA A 56 -3.69 18.21 -2.75
CA ALA A 56 -2.87 19.34 -2.31
C ALA A 56 -2.12 19.06 -0.99
N ASN A 57 -2.68 18.19 -0.15
CA ASN A 57 -2.14 17.84 1.16
C ASN A 57 -2.04 16.33 1.34
N ALA A 58 -1.07 15.90 2.13
CA ALA A 58 -0.93 14.50 2.50
C ALA A 58 -2.12 14.02 3.35
N PHE A 59 -2.47 12.74 3.24
CA PHE A 59 -3.60 12.17 3.97
C PHE A 59 -3.26 12.05 5.47
N PRO A 60 -4.08 12.58 6.40
CA PRO A 60 -3.72 12.58 7.82
C PRO A 60 -3.41 11.18 8.35
N GLY A 61 -2.29 11.05 9.07
CA GLY A 61 -1.90 9.84 9.79
C GLY A 61 -1.45 8.65 8.93
N GLY A 62 -1.37 8.78 7.59
CA GLY A 62 -0.85 7.70 6.74
C GLY A 62 -1.76 6.49 6.59
N GLY A 63 -3.05 6.60 6.95
CA GLY A 63 -4.01 5.49 6.84
C GLY A 63 -4.38 5.12 5.39
N VAL A 64 -5.37 4.24 5.25
CA VAL A 64 -5.91 3.85 3.93
C VAL A 64 -6.63 5.03 3.29
N HIS A 65 -6.19 5.43 2.09
CA HIS A 65 -6.73 6.56 1.35
C HIS A 65 -8.16 6.27 0.86
N PRO A 66 -9.09 7.25 0.88
CA PRO A 66 -10.45 7.06 0.38
C PRO A 66 -10.52 6.61 -1.08
N LEU A 67 -9.62 7.10 -1.94
CA LEU A 67 -9.50 6.69 -3.34
C LEU A 67 -9.25 5.18 -3.47
N THR A 68 -8.36 4.62 -2.65
CA THR A 68 -8.09 3.18 -2.61
C THR A 68 -9.36 2.39 -2.31
N ARG A 69 -10.13 2.82 -1.31
CA ARG A 69 -11.41 2.18 -0.97
C ARG A 69 -12.42 2.28 -2.11
N TYR A 70 -12.54 3.47 -2.71
CA TYR A 70 -13.47 3.74 -3.79
C TYR A 70 -13.19 2.85 -5.00
N VAL A 71 -11.96 2.88 -5.52
CA VAL A 71 -11.56 2.10 -6.71
C VAL A 71 -11.72 0.61 -6.45
N MET A 72 -11.25 0.09 -5.31
CA MET A 72 -11.35 -1.35 -5.03
C MET A 72 -12.79 -1.81 -4.82
N ASN A 73 -13.67 -0.98 -4.24
CA ASN A 73 -15.10 -1.29 -4.14
C ASN A 73 -15.79 -1.24 -5.51
N TYR A 74 -15.39 -0.29 -6.36
CA TYR A 74 -15.90 -0.17 -7.73
C TYR A 74 -15.54 -1.41 -8.55
N ILE A 75 -14.27 -1.81 -8.56
CA ILE A 75 -13.80 -3.04 -9.22
C ILE A 75 -14.56 -4.26 -8.68
N LYS A 76 -14.75 -4.37 -7.36
CA LYS A 76 -15.52 -5.46 -6.76
C LYS A 76 -16.96 -5.52 -7.28
N THR A 77 -17.61 -4.37 -7.48
CA THR A 77 -18.98 -4.29 -7.99
C THR A 77 -19.07 -4.71 -9.45
N LEU A 78 -18.02 -4.45 -10.24
CA LEU A 78 -17.99 -4.77 -11.66
C LEU A 78 -17.87 -6.28 -11.95
N ILE A 79 -17.45 -7.10 -10.98
CA ILE A 79 -17.34 -8.56 -11.14
C ILE A 79 -18.68 -9.21 -11.53
N ASP A 80 -19.79 -8.65 -11.06
CA ASP A 80 -21.13 -9.16 -11.35
C ASP A 80 -21.43 -9.14 -12.86
N TYR A 81 -20.76 -8.25 -13.60
CA TYR A 81 -20.89 -8.08 -15.04
C TYR A 81 -19.77 -8.75 -15.85
N ARG A 82 -19.01 -9.69 -15.26
CA ARG A 82 -17.79 -10.24 -15.87
C ARG A 82 -17.93 -10.70 -17.32
N LYS A 83 -19.00 -11.43 -17.66
CA LYS A 83 -19.23 -11.95 -19.02
C LYS A 83 -19.41 -10.80 -20.01
N THR A 84 -20.27 -9.87 -19.63
CA THR A 84 -20.59 -8.67 -20.42
C THR A 84 -19.35 -7.79 -20.59
N LEU A 85 -18.57 -7.59 -19.53
CA LEU A 85 -17.34 -6.83 -19.59
C LEU A 85 -16.28 -7.53 -20.45
N ASP A 86 -16.16 -8.85 -20.36
CA ASP A 86 -15.27 -9.61 -21.23
C ASP A 86 -15.65 -9.49 -22.70
N ASP A 87 -16.94 -9.45 -23.03
CA ASP A 87 -17.41 -9.29 -24.40
C ASP A 87 -17.25 -7.86 -24.91
N VAL A 88 -17.63 -6.87 -24.09
CA VAL A 88 -17.56 -5.46 -24.44
C VAL A 88 -16.12 -4.97 -24.52
N LEU A 89 -15.24 -5.38 -23.61
CA LEU A 89 -13.85 -4.93 -23.55
C LEU A 89 -12.91 -5.70 -24.50
N LYS A 90 -13.41 -6.64 -25.30
CA LYS A 90 -12.63 -7.21 -26.39
C LYS A 90 -12.21 -6.09 -27.35
N ASP A 91 -10.91 -5.94 -27.55
CA ASP A 91 -10.40 -5.11 -28.64
C ASP A 91 -10.69 -5.80 -29.97
N GLN A 92 -11.68 -5.27 -30.70
CA GLN A 92 -11.88 -5.63 -32.10
C GLN A 92 -10.84 -4.97 -33.02
N ASP A 93 -10.09 -3.98 -32.52
CA ASP A 93 -9.19 -3.11 -33.29
C ASP A 93 -7.69 -3.46 -33.18
N ASN A 94 -7.33 -4.65 -32.67
CA ASN A 94 -5.92 -5.09 -32.65
C ASN A 94 -5.45 -5.60 -34.03
N LYS A 95 -5.66 -4.78 -35.07
CA LYS A 95 -4.87 -4.75 -36.30
C LYS A 95 -4.14 -3.41 -36.36
N GLY A 96 -3.16 -3.26 -35.47
CA GLY A 96 -2.04 -2.33 -35.63
C GLY A 96 -2.25 -0.91 -35.10
N SER A 97 -1.87 -0.69 -33.84
CA SER A 97 -0.99 0.43 -33.49
C SER A 97 -0.41 0.24 -32.08
N PRO A 98 0.92 0.38 -31.88
CA PRO A 98 1.53 0.36 -30.56
C PRO A 98 1.35 1.74 -29.91
N ILE A 99 0.55 1.83 -28.86
CA ILE A 99 0.57 3.01 -28.00
C ILE A 99 1.90 2.98 -27.23
N SER A 100 2.74 3.97 -27.56
CA SER A 100 4.00 4.26 -26.90
C SER A 100 3.74 4.60 -25.43
N VAL A 101 4.05 3.65 -24.56
CA VAL A 101 4.32 3.91 -23.14
C VAL A 101 5.82 3.66 -22.96
N SER A 102 6.52 4.65 -22.41
CA SER A 102 7.98 4.66 -22.26
C SER A 102 8.49 3.38 -21.55
N PRO A 103 9.56 2.74 -22.05
CA PRO A 103 10.04 1.46 -21.53
C PRO A 103 11.04 1.66 -20.40
N GLU A 104 10.58 1.93 -19.17
CA GLU A 104 11.47 1.83 -17.98
C GLU A 104 10.83 1.17 -16.74
N THR A 105 9.67 0.51 -16.84
CA THR A 105 9.14 -0.27 -15.69
C THR A 105 8.37 -1.55 -16.05
N ILE A 106 8.30 -1.93 -17.32
CA ILE A 106 7.78 -3.26 -17.74
C ILE A 106 8.97 -4.22 -17.88
N GLU A 107 9.70 -4.44 -16.80
CA GLU A 107 10.58 -5.61 -16.71
C GLU A 107 9.92 -6.61 -15.76
N GLU A 108 9.74 -7.84 -16.27
CA GLU A 108 9.15 -9.03 -15.64
C GLU A 108 7.63 -9.28 -15.80
N GLU A 109 7.06 -9.04 -16.98
CA GLU A 109 5.74 -9.62 -17.35
C GLU A 109 5.82 -10.87 -18.25
N ASN A 110 7.00 -11.37 -18.60
CA ASN A 110 7.12 -12.52 -19.51
C ASN A 110 8.01 -13.63 -18.96
N ALA A 111 7.54 -14.31 -17.92
CA ALA A 111 8.05 -15.64 -17.55
C ALA A 111 7.06 -16.41 -16.67
N ASP A 112 5.81 -16.60 -17.10
CA ASP A 112 5.11 -17.87 -16.82
C ASP A 112 3.92 -18.09 -17.76
N GLY A 113 3.57 -19.36 -17.98
CA GLY A 113 2.72 -19.88 -19.06
C GLY A 113 1.43 -19.11 -19.36
N SER A 114 1.25 -18.82 -20.65
CA SER A 114 0.08 -18.24 -21.32
C SER A 114 -1.27 -18.85 -20.87
N SER A 115 -1.88 -18.30 -19.81
CA SER A 115 -3.34 -18.17 -19.75
C SER A 115 -3.69 -16.81 -20.35
N SER A 116 -4.39 -16.79 -21.48
CA SER A 116 -4.92 -15.55 -22.04
C SER A 116 -5.80 -14.88 -20.98
N CYS A 117 -5.28 -13.82 -20.35
CA CYS A 117 -6.00 -13.06 -19.34
C CYS A 117 -7.22 -12.43 -20.02
N SER A 118 -8.39 -12.53 -19.40
CA SER A 118 -9.60 -11.97 -19.99
C SER A 118 -9.50 -10.43 -20.11
N PRO A 119 -10.08 -9.78 -21.14
CA PRO A 119 -9.97 -8.33 -21.32
C PRO A 119 -10.35 -7.51 -20.08
N MET A 120 -11.43 -7.91 -19.38
CA MET A 120 -11.81 -7.26 -18.11
C MET A 120 -10.68 -7.32 -17.07
N VAL A 121 -10.02 -8.47 -16.94
CA VAL A 121 -8.94 -8.65 -15.95
C VAL A 121 -7.73 -7.80 -16.30
N ILE A 122 -7.43 -7.62 -17.59
CA ILE A 122 -6.38 -6.69 -18.06
C ILE A 122 -6.71 -5.27 -17.63
N HIS A 123 -7.94 -4.79 -17.87
CA HIS A 123 -8.37 -3.47 -17.44
C HIS A 123 -8.36 -3.30 -15.92
N PHE A 124 -8.78 -4.31 -15.15
CA PHE A 124 -8.70 -4.24 -13.69
C PHE A 124 -7.26 -4.15 -13.19
N ARG A 125 -6.33 -4.92 -13.79
CA ARG A 125 -4.90 -4.82 -13.46
C ARG A 125 -4.35 -3.44 -13.81
N SER A 126 -4.72 -2.88 -14.96
CA SER A 126 -4.34 -1.52 -15.38
C SER A 126 -4.82 -0.48 -14.36
N LEU A 127 -6.12 -0.50 -14.03
CA LEU A 127 -6.72 0.44 -13.09
C LEU A 127 -6.10 0.36 -11.68
N ILE A 128 -5.78 -0.84 -11.17
CA ILE A 128 -5.10 -0.99 -9.88
C ILE A 128 -3.66 -0.46 -9.97
N SER A 129 -2.95 -0.70 -11.07
CA SER A 129 -1.61 -0.14 -11.30
C SER A 129 -1.63 1.40 -11.34
N ILE A 130 -2.62 1.99 -12.00
CA ILE A 130 -2.83 3.45 -12.04
C ILE A 130 -3.09 3.99 -10.63
N LEU A 131 -3.92 3.31 -9.83
CA LEU A 131 -4.15 3.66 -8.44
C LEU A 131 -2.84 3.59 -7.63
N GLU A 132 -2.03 2.54 -7.80
CA GLU A 132 -0.74 2.42 -7.12
C GLU A 132 0.22 3.56 -7.46
N CYS A 133 0.37 3.90 -8.74
CA CYS A 133 1.18 5.05 -9.17
C CYS A 133 0.69 6.35 -8.53
N ASN A 134 -0.62 6.59 -8.56
CA ASN A 134 -1.23 7.76 -7.97
C ASN A 134 -1.01 7.84 -6.44
N LEU A 135 -1.09 6.70 -5.73
CA LEU A 135 -0.76 6.62 -4.31
C LEU A 135 0.74 6.86 -4.05
N GLY A 136 1.62 6.38 -4.94
CA GLY A 136 3.05 6.67 -4.94
C GLY A 136 3.35 8.16 -5.06
N ASP A 137 2.59 8.89 -5.87
CA ASP A 137 2.74 10.34 -5.97
C ASP A 137 2.19 11.05 -4.72
N LYS A 138 1.05 10.59 -4.19
CA LYS A 138 0.49 11.12 -2.93
C LYS A 138 1.40 10.87 -1.73
N SER A 139 2.15 9.76 -1.69
CA SER A 139 3.08 9.49 -0.59
C SER A 139 4.20 10.52 -0.54
N LYS A 140 4.64 11.06 -1.67
CA LYS A 140 5.68 12.11 -1.73
C LYS A 140 5.27 13.43 -1.06
N LEU A 141 3.99 13.59 -0.71
CA LEU A 141 3.49 14.77 0.02
C LEU A 141 3.86 14.75 1.52
N TYR A 142 4.22 13.59 2.10
CA TYR A 142 4.71 13.55 3.48
C TYR A 142 6.17 13.98 3.55
N LYS A 143 6.51 14.80 4.54
CA LYS A 143 7.89 15.20 4.82
C LYS A 143 8.74 14.07 5.40
N ASP A 144 8.10 13.20 6.18
CA ASP A 144 8.73 12.08 6.87
C ASP A 144 8.71 10.84 5.95
N GLU A 145 9.90 10.35 5.55
CA GLU A 145 10.08 9.18 4.69
C GLU A 145 9.43 7.92 5.27
N SER A 146 9.51 7.73 6.58
CA SER A 146 8.89 6.59 7.27
C SER A 146 7.37 6.62 7.12
N LEU A 147 6.76 7.82 7.18
CA LEU A 147 5.32 7.97 6.95
C LEU A 147 4.93 7.73 5.49
N GLN A 148 5.80 8.06 4.52
CA GLN A 148 5.57 7.72 3.11
C GLN A 148 5.44 6.20 2.94
N HIS A 149 6.38 5.45 3.51
CA HIS A 149 6.37 4.00 3.45
C HIS A 149 5.20 3.37 4.22
N LEU A 150 4.86 3.89 5.39
CA LEU A 150 3.70 3.42 6.15
C LEU A 150 2.39 3.64 5.39
N PHE A 151 2.24 4.78 4.71
CA PHE A 151 1.09 5.06 3.85
C PHE A 151 0.98 4.05 2.69
N LEU A 152 2.07 3.79 1.99
CA LEU A 152 2.06 2.82 0.89
C LEU A 152 1.80 1.40 1.39
N MET A 153 2.42 1.00 2.50
CA MET A 153 2.18 -0.27 3.16
C MET A 153 0.69 -0.47 3.46
N ASN A 154 0.04 0.51 4.12
CA ASN A 154 -1.38 0.45 4.46
C ASN A 154 -2.28 0.26 3.24
N ASN A 155 -2.03 1.02 2.17
CA ASN A 155 -2.88 0.99 0.99
C ASN A 155 -2.67 -0.29 0.16
N ILE A 156 -1.43 -0.73 -0.03
CA ILE A 156 -1.12 -1.97 -0.76
C ILE A 156 -1.62 -3.18 0.00
N HIS A 157 -1.42 -3.24 1.32
CA HIS A 157 -1.99 -4.30 2.17
C HIS A 157 -3.52 -4.34 2.06
N TYR A 158 -4.18 -3.18 2.13
CA TYR A 158 -5.64 -3.10 1.96
C TYR A 158 -6.09 -3.66 0.60
N MET A 159 -5.39 -3.32 -0.50
CA MET A 159 -5.70 -3.85 -1.83
C MET A 159 -5.52 -5.37 -1.89
N ALA A 160 -4.41 -5.89 -1.36
CA ALA A 160 -4.13 -7.32 -1.32
C ALA A 160 -5.18 -8.10 -0.51
N GLU A 161 -5.53 -7.64 0.69
CA GLU A 161 -6.57 -8.26 1.51
C GLU A 161 -7.96 -8.15 0.87
N LYS A 162 -8.27 -7.03 0.20
CA LYS A 162 -9.54 -6.90 -0.52
C LYS A 162 -9.67 -7.92 -1.65
N VAL A 163 -8.58 -8.16 -2.39
CA VAL A 163 -8.55 -9.16 -3.47
C VAL A 163 -8.66 -10.56 -2.89
N LYS A 164 -7.83 -10.90 -1.90
CA LYS A 164 -7.80 -12.20 -1.23
C LYS A 164 -9.16 -12.61 -0.65
N ASN A 165 -9.90 -11.65 -0.09
CA ASN A 165 -11.18 -11.87 0.58
C ASN A 165 -12.40 -11.65 -0.33
N SER A 166 -12.24 -11.68 -1.65
CA SER A 166 -13.35 -11.54 -2.62
C SER A 166 -13.16 -12.40 -3.87
N GLU A 167 -14.17 -12.42 -4.74
CA GLU A 167 -14.11 -13.08 -6.05
C GLU A 167 -13.01 -12.51 -6.97
N LEU A 168 -12.41 -11.36 -6.62
CA LEU A 168 -11.24 -10.85 -7.31
C LEU A 168 -10.06 -11.81 -7.24
N ARG A 169 -9.96 -12.64 -6.19
CA ARG A 169 -8.92 -13.66 -6.09
C ARG A 169 -8.94 -14.62 -7.28
N THR A 170 -10.12 -15.05 -7.72
CA THR A 170 -10.23 -15.99 -8.87
C THR A 170 -9.91 -15.32 -10.20
N LEU A 171 -10.08 -14.00 -10.29
CA LEU A 171 -9.82 -13.22 -11.50
C LEU A 171 -8.35 -12.79 -11.60
N LEU A 172 -7.79 -12.23 -10.53
CA LEU A 172 -6.43 -11.69 -10.50
C LEU A 172 -5.37 -12.77 -10.25
N GLY A 173 -5.72 -13.81 -9.49
CA GLY A 173 -4.87 -14.95 -9.17
C GLY A 173 -4.01 -14.78 -7.93
N ASP A 174 -3.57 -15.91 -7.36
CA ASP A 174 -2.75 -15.96 -6.14
C ASP A 174 -1.36 -15.36 -6.34
N GLU A 175 -0.80 -15.44 -7.55
CA GLU A 175 0.48 -14.81 -7.88
C GLU A 175 0.40 -13.27 -7.78
N TRP A 176 -0.72 -12.68 -8.19
CA TRP A 176 -0.94 -11.24 -8.02
C TRP A 176 -0.96 -10.88 -6.55
N ILE A 177 -1.66 -11.65 -5.70
CA ILE A 177 -1.71 -11.42 -4.25
C ILE A 177 -0.30 -11.55 -3.65
N ARG A 178 0.45 -12.59 -4.03
CA ARG A 178 1.83 -12.82 -3.56
C ARG A 178 2.75 -11.63 -3.90
N LYS A 179 2.66 -11.10 -5.13
CA LYS A 179 3.43 -9.92 -5.56
C LYS A 179 3.11 -8.68 -4.73
N HIS A 180 1.84 -8.41 -4.44
CA HIS A 180 1.44 -7.26 -3.64
C HIS A 180 1.76 -7.45 -2.15
N ASN A 181 1.73 -8.70 -1.67
CA ASN A 181 2.20 -9.03 -0.32
C ASN A 181 3.68 -8.70 -0.16
N TRP A 182 4.51 -9.09 -1.13
CA TRP A 182 5.92 -8.74 -1.14
C TRP A 182 6.14 -7.22 -1.19
N LYS A 183 5.38 -6.48 -2.01
CA LYS A 183 5.47 -5.01 -2.09
C LYS A 183 5.17 -4.33 -0.75
N PHE A 184 4.08 -4.69 -0.05
CA PHE A 184 3.78 -4.04 1.23
C PHE A 184 4.82 -4.43 2.30
N GLN A 185 5.32 -5.67 2.30
CA GLN A 185 6.39 -6.09 3.20
C GLN A 185 7.67 -5.29 2.95
N GLN A 186 8.01 -5.01 1.69
CA GLN A 186 9.14 -4.14 1.34
C GLN A 186 8.96 -2.73 1.91
N HIS A 187 7.74 -2.17 1.86
CA HIS A 187 7.45 -0.89 2.50
C HIS A 187 7.54 -0.96 4.03
N ALA A 188 7.08 -2.05 4.66
CA ALA A 188 7.26 -2.26 6.10
C ALA A 188 8.74 -2.25 6.49
N MET A 189 9.59 -2.98 5.74
CA MET A 189 11.04 -3.00 5.96
C MET A 189 11.69 -1.63 5.76
N ASN A 190 11.27 -0.87 4.74
CA ASN A 190 11.80 0.46 4.49
C ASN A 190 11.35 1.46 5.57
N TYR A 191 10.11 1.39 6.04
CA TYR A 191 9.61 2.14 7.18
C TYR A 191 10.46 1.88 8.44
N GLU A 192 10.70 0.61 8.76
CA GLU A 192 11.50 0.22 9.91
C GLU A 192 12.92 0.76 9.79
N ARG A 193 13.52 0.66 8.59
CA ARG A 193 14.86 1.17 8.33
C ARG A 193 14.92 2.68 8.51
N ALA A 194 14.01 3.42 7.89
CA ALA A 194 13.98 4.88 7.94
C ALA A 194 13.75 5.40 9.37
N THR A 195 12.92 4.71 10.17
CA THR A 195 12.65 5.10 11.56
C THR A 195 13.78 4.71 12.51
N TRP A 196 14.16 3.44 12.51
CA TRP A 196 14.88 2.86 13.65
C TRP A 196 16.38 2.73 13.43
N SER A 197 16.90 2.77 12.20
CA SER A 197 18.33 2.46 11.95
C SER A 197 19.28 3.43 12.65
N SER A 198 18.99 4.73 12.61
CA SER A 198 19.81 5.76 13.27
C SER A 198 19.71 5.65 14.81
N ILE A 199 18.53 5.32 15.32
CA ILE A 199 18.26 5.15 16.75
C ILE A 199 19.01 3.92 17.28
N LEU A 200 18.93 2.80 16.57
CA LEU A 200 19.65 1.57 16.91
C LEU A 200 21.17 1.74 16.80
N ALA A 201 21.66 2.62 15.92
CA ALA A 201 23.08 2.93 15.82
C ALA A 201 23.65 3.56 17.11
N LEU A 202 22.83 4.30 17.86
CA LEU A 202 23.22 4.86 19.17
C LEU A 202 23.51 3.78 20.22
N LEU A 203 22.95 2.57 20.03
CA LEU A 203 23.11 1.42 20.91
C LEU A 203 24.20 0.43 20.43
N ARG A 204 25.06 0.83 19.47
CA ARG A 204 26.20 0.03 19.02
C ARG A 204 27.45 0.31 19.84
N ASP A 205 28.35 -0.66 19.95
CA ASP A 205 29.59 -0.56 20.74
C ASP A 205 30.70 0.27 20.06
N GLU A 206 30.59 0.50 18.76
CA GLU A 206 31.58 1.24 17.97
C GLU A 206 31.69 2.69 18.43
N GLY A 207 32.90 3.16 18.77
CA GLY A 207 33.17 4.56 19.15
C GLY A 207 32.88 4.92 20.61
N ILE A 208 32.74 3.93 21.50
CA ILE A 208 32.54 4.14 22.95
C ILE A 208 33.88 4.31 23.72
N GLN A 209 34.99 3.92 23.09
CA GLN A 209 36.32 3.95 23.69
C GLN A 209 36.89 5.38 23.75
N ASN A 210 37.73 5.66 24.74
CA ASN A 210 38.44 6.93 24.83
C ASN A 210 39.48 7.06 23.68
N PRO A 211 39.66 8.25 23.09
CA PRO A 211 40.71 8.46 22.09
C PRO A 211 42.09 8.09 22.67
N GLY A 212 42.76 7.09 22.09
CA GLY A 212 44.07 6.62 22.53
C GLY A 212 44.08 5.65 23.73
N SER A 213 42.93 5.13 24.16
CA SER A 213 42.84 4.12 25.23
C SER A 213 41.72 3.11 24.96
N ASN A 214 41.96 1.83 25.26
CA ASN A 214 40.93 0.79 25.19
C ASN A 214 39.89 0.86 26.34
N SER A 215 39.91 1.94 27.14
CA SER A 215 38.96 2.15 28.24
C SER A 215 37.64 2.75 27.74
N ILE A 216 36.54 2.24 28.28
CA ILE A 216 35.18 2.71 28.00
C ILE A 216 34.97 4.12 28.55
N SER A 217 34.46 5.03 27.71
CA SER A 217 34.10 6.38 28.12
C SER A 217 32.70 6.44 28.74
N ARG A 218 32.63 6.66 30.05
CA ARG A 218 31.34 6.84 30.76
C ARG A 218 30.54 8.04 30.24
N THR A 219 31.24 9.09 29.78
CA THR A 219 30.60 10.30 29.24
C THR A 219 29.92 9.99 27.91
N ILE A 220 30.61 9.35 26.97
CA ILE A 220 30.06 8.98 25.66
C ILE A 220 28.89 8.00 25.82
N LEU A 221 29.01 7.01 26.73
CA LEU A 221 27.91 6.10 27.04
C LEU A 221 26.64 6.83 27.48
N LYS A 222 26.79 7.79 28.39
CA LYS A 222 25.68 8.59 28.89
C LYS A 222 25.04 9.43 27.79
N GLU A 223 25.86 10.08 26.96
CA GLU A 223 25.39 10.90 25.84
C GLU A 223 24.62 10.08 24.81
N ARG A 224 25.10 8.88 24.47
CA ARG A 224 24.39 7.95 23.57
C ARG A 224 23.05 7.51 24.13
N LEU A 225 23.01 7.14 25.41
CA LEU A 225 21.78 6.71 26.07
C LEU A 225 20.75 7.85 26.14
N GLN A 226 21.21 9.07 26.45
CA GLN A 226 20.35 10.26 26.43
C GLN A 226 19.83 10.57 25.01
N SER A 227 20.69 10.46 23.99
CA SER A 227 20.30 10.66 22.60
C SER A 227 19.29 9.61 22.14
N PHE A 228 19.45 8.36 22.59
CA PHE A 228 18.49 7.29 22.32
C PHE A 228 17.10 7.63 22.90
N TYR A 229 17.02 8.07 24.16
CA TYR A 229 15.74 8.44 24.76
C TYR A 229 15.07 9.61 24.06
N LEU A 230 15.83 10.63 23.67
CA LEU A 230 15.30 11.77 22.92
C LEU A 230 14.73 11.34 21.56
N ALA A 231 15.48 10.52 20.82
CA ALA A 231 15.04 10.02 19.52
C ALA A 231 13.82 9.08 19.65
N PHE A 232 13.80 8.22 20.66
CA PHE A 232 12.66 7.35 20.96
C PHE A 232 11.41 8.17 21.32
N GLU A 233 11.54 9.19 22.16
CA GLU A 233 10.44 10.10 22.53
C GLU A 233 9.87 10.85 21.34
N GLU A 234 10.73 11.27 20.41
CA GLU A 234 10.31 11.91 19.16
C GLU A 234 9.51 10.95 18.28
N VAL A 235 10.00 9.71 18.11
CA VAL A 235 9.29 8.64 17.39
C VAL A 235 7.96 8.32 18.05
N TYR A 236 7.93 8.14 19.37
CA TYR A 236 6.69 7.88 20.10
C TYR A 236 5.69 9.03 19.90
N LYS A 237 6.15 10.28 20.00
CA LYS A 237 5.31 11.46 19.81
C LYS A 237 4.76 11.58 18.39
N SER A 238 5.53 11.23 17.36
CA SER A 238 5.08 11.32 15.98
C SER A 238 4.16 10.14 15.61
N GLN A 239 4.60 8.92 15.90
CA GLN A 239 3.99 7.70 15.36
C GLN A 239 2.77 7.22 16.12
N THR A 240 2.54 7.67 17.36
CA THR A 240 1.23 7.48 18.04
C THR A 240 0.11 8.23 17.31
N GLY A 241 0.43 9.35 16.63
CA GLY A 241 -0.50 10.07 15.76
C GLY A 241 -0.70 9.47 14.37
N TRP A 242 0.08 8.44 14.00
CA TRP A 242 -0.10 7.72 12.74
C TRP A 242 -1.12 6.60 12.91
N SER A 243 -1.69 6.09 11.83
CA SER A 243 -2.73 5.07 11.88
C SER A 243 -2.41 3.90 10.97
N ILE A 244 -2.42 2.68 11.52
CA ILE A 244 -2.49 1.43 10.77
C ILE A 244 -3.88 0.84 11.03
N PRO A 245 -4.82 0.95 10.09
CA PRO A 245 -6.20 0.52 10.31
C PRO A 245 -6.36 -0.99 10.50
N ASP A 246 -5.50 -1.78 9.87
CA ASP A 246 -5.51 -3.24 9.99
C ASP A 246 -4.84 -3.67 11.31
N GLY A 247 -5.60 -4.35 12.18
CA GLY A 247 -5.13 -4.73 13.50
C GLY A 247 -3.98 -5.72 13.48
N GLN A 248 -4.03 -6.73 12.60
CA GLN A 248 -3.00 -7.75 12.51
C GLN A 248 -1.69 -7.16 12.00
N LEU A 249 -1.74 -6.36 10.92
CA LEU A 249 -0.57 -5.67 10.39
C LEU A 249 0.05 -4.72 11.43
N ARG A 250 -0.80 -4.01 12.18
CA ARG A 250 -0.34 -3.11 13.24
C ARG A 250 0.40 -3.88 14.34
N ASP A 251 -0.17 -4.98 14.81
CA ASP A 251 0.41 -5.79 15.86
C ASP A 251 1.70 -6.48 15.39
N ASP A 252 1.74 -7.01 14.17
CA ASP A 252 2.94 -7.60 13.58
C ASP A 252 4.10 -6.59 13.52
N LEU A 253 3.81 -5.35 13.12
CA LEU A 253 4.81 -4.28 13.05
C LEU A 253 5.30 -3.85 14.44
N ARG A 254 4.40 -3.77 15.42
CA ARG A 254 4.75 -3.50 16.83
C ARG A 254 5.61 -4.60 17.41
N ILE A 255 5.26 -5.87 17.18
CA ILE A 255 6.04 -7.03 17.64
C ILE A 255 7.44 -7.00 17.01
N SER A 256 7.55 -6.83 15.69
CA SER A 256 8.83 -6.74 14.99
C SER A 256 9.70 -5.60 15.53
N THR A 257 9.08 -4.43 15.75
CA THR A 257 9.76 -3.25 16.31
C THR A 257 10.24 -3.50 17.74
N SER A 258 9.37 -4.04 18.61
CA SER A 258 9.71 -4.39 19.99
C SER A 258 10.90 -5.35 20.03
N LEU A 259 10.85 -6.45 19.27
CA LEU A 259 11.91 -7.43 19.20
C LEU A 259 13.27 -6.81 18.83
N LYS A 260 13.31 -5.85 17.90
CA LYS A 260 14.56 -5.21 17.46
C LYS A 260 15.05 -4.16 18.47
N VAL A 261 14.18 -3.24 18.86
CA VAL A 261 14.53 -2.09 19.70
C VAL A 261 14.84 -2.53 21.12
N ILE A 262 13.97 -3.35 21.71
CA ILE A 262 14.13 -3.80 23.09
C ILE A 262 15.31 -4.75 23.23
N GLN A 263 15.54 -5.64 22.27
CA GLN A 263 16.72 -6.50 22.29
C GLN A 263 18.02 -5.69 22.21
N ALA A 264 18.10 -4.70 21.31
CA ALA A 264 19.26 -3.82 21.22
C ALA A 264 19.49 -3.04 22.53
N TYR A 265 18.42 -2.51 23.12
CA TYR A 265 18.47 -1.77 24.37
C TYR A 265 18.92 -2.65 25.55
N ARG A 266 18.28 -3.80 25.77
CA ARG A 266 18.64 -4.77 26.83
C ARG A 266 20.11 -5.19 26.69
N THR A 267 20.56 -5.43 25.46
CA THR A 267 21.94 -5.81 25.16
C THR A 267 22.92 -4.69 25.50
N PHE A 268 22.65 -3.46 25.08
CA PHE A 268 23.51 -2.31 25.34
C PHE A 268 23.62 -1.99 26.83
N VAL A 269 22.48 -1.89 27.53
CA VAL A 269 22.45 -1.59 28.97
C VAL A 269 23.11 -2.70 29.77
N GLY A 270 22.83 -3.98 29.46
CA GLY A 270 23.42 -5.12 30.16
C GLY A 270 24.95 -5.17 30.05
N ARG A 271 25.51 -4.89 28.86
CA ARG A 271 26.97 -4.85 28.66
C ARG A 271 27.65 -3.72 29.43
N HIS A 272 26.99 -2.57 29.54
CA HIS A 272 27.56 -1.35 30.12
C HIS A 272 27.09 -1.07 31.54
N ILE A 273 26.44 -2.02 32.22
CA ILE A 273 25.83 -1.83 33.54
C ILE A 273 26.82 -1.37 34.62
N ASN A 274 28.06 -1.85 34.56
CA ASN A 274 29.13 -1.44 35.50
C ASN A 274 29.67 -0.02 35.22
N HIS A 275 29.33 0.55 34.06
CA HIS A 275 29.76 1.87 33.61
C HIS A 275 28.62 2.90 33.61
N ILE A 276 27.37 2.46 33.69
CA ILE A 276 26.16 3.27 33.72
C ILE A 276 25.56 3.23 35.13
N SER A 277 25.52 4.37 35.81
CA SER A 277 24.79 4.47 37.08
C SER A 277 23.29 4.44 36.83
N GLU A 278 22.53 3.71 37.67
CA GLU A 278 21.06 3.54 37.59
C GLU A 278 20.30 4.85 37.40
N LYS A 279 20.77 5.96 38.01
CA LYS A 279 20.18 7.30 37.87
C LYS A 279 20.16 7.85 36.44
N HIS A 280 20.87 7.24 35.49
CA HIS A 280 20.89 7.63 34.09
C HIS A 280 19.97 6.77 33.22
N ILE A 281 19.39 5.71 33.78
CA ILE A 281 18.39 4.90 33.09
C ILE A 281 17.04 5.59 33.28
N LYS A 282 16.49 6.14 32.20
CA LYS A 282 15.21 6.88 32.22
C LYS A 282 14.01 5.95 32.08
N TYR A 283 14.17 4.89 31.28
CA TYR A 283 13.13 3.91 30.98
C TYR A 283 13.70 2.51 31.16
N THR A 284 12.92 1.62 31.77
CA THR A 284 13.21 0.19 31.76
C THR A 284 12.93 -0.39 30.37
N ALA A 285 13.39 -1.62 30.13
CA ALA A 285 13.07 -2.30 28.88
C ALA A 285 11.56 -2.53 28.71
N ASP A 286 10.86 -2.76 29.82
CA ASP A 286 9.42 -3.03 29.84
C ASP A 286 8.64 -1.72 29.60
N ASP A 287 9.09 -0.58 30.16
CA ASP A 287 8.49 0.73 29.84
C ASP A 287 8.55 1.03 28.33
N LEU A 288 9.70 0.77 27.69
CA LEU A 288 9.88 1.00 26.25
C LEU A 288 9.02 0.05 25.42
N GLU A 289 8.83 -1.19 25.88
CA GLU A 289 7.97 -2.18 25.23
C GLU A 289 6.51 -1.72 25.26
N ASP A 290 6.03 -1.26 26.42
CA ASP A 290 4.67 -0.70 26.58
C ASP A 290 4.46 0.52 25.67
N TYR A 291 5.46 1.40 25.53
CA TYR A 291 5.37 2.53 24.61
C TYR A 291 5.35 2.14 23.14
N ILE A 292 6.00 1.03 22.75
CA ILE A 292 5.93 0.52 21.37
C ILE A 292 4.53 -0.01 21.06
N LEU A 293 3.84 -0.61 22.04
CA LEU A 293 2.48 -1.11 21.88
C LEU A 293 1.45 0.00 21.62
N ASP A 294 1.76 1.25 21.97
CA ASP A 294 0.92 2.42 21.73
C ASP A 294 1.03 2.99 20.30
N LEU A 295 2.03 2.60 19.52
CA LEU A 295 2.31 3.20 18.21
C LEU A 295 1.19 2.90 17.20
N PHE A 296 0.88 3.84 16.31
CA PHE A 296 -0.08 3.66 15.20
C PHE A 296 -1.58 3.58 15.55
N GLU A 297 -1.98 4.03 16.74
CA GLU A 297 -3.40 4.12 17.16
C GLU A 297 -4.16 5.29 16.49
N GLY A 298 -3.45 6.28 15.92
CA GLY A 298 -4.04 7.47 15.29
C GLY A 298 -4.35 8.61 16.25
N SER A 299 -3.95 8.48 17.52
CA SER A 299 -4.09 9.51 18.54
C SER A 299 -2.72 9.92 19.07
N GLN A 300 -2.30 11.16 18.79
CA GLN A 300 -1.00 11.64 19.19
C GLN A 300 -0.86 11.66 20.71
N LYS A 301 0.14 10.94 21.23
CA LYS A 301 0.52 10.92 22.65
C LYS A 301 1.87 11.61 22.82
N SER A 302 2.21 11.96 24.05
CA SER A 302 3.56 12.46 24.37
C SER A 302 3.97 11.98 25.75
N LEU A 303 5.21 11.52 25.86
CA LEU A 303 5.80 11.16 27.14
C LEU A 303 6.12 12.46 27.89
N HIS A 304 5.25 12.83 28.83
CA HIS A 304 5.59 13.89 29.78
C HIS A 304 6.61 13.32 30.76
N GLY A 305 7.82 13.88 30.80
CA GLY A 305 8.91 13.43 31.66
C GLY A 305 8.45 13.31 33.12
N GLY A 306 8.20 12.08 33.56
CA GLY A 306 7.35 11.85 34.72
C GLY A 306 7.60 10.53 35.44
N HIS A 307 8.86 10.13 35.63
CA HIS A 307 9.23 9.26 36.74
C HIS A 307 10.47 9.82 37.46
N LYS A 308 10.23 10.84 38.29
CA LYS A 308 10.96 10.96 39.56
C LYS A 308 10.14 10.19 40.60
N LYS A 309 10.53 8.96 40.89
CA LYS A 309 10.37 8.37 42.22
C LYS A 309 11.68 7.70 42.57
#